data_AF-A0A4P6P803-F1
#
_entry.id   AF-A0A4P6P803-F1
#
_cell.length_a   1.000
_cell.length_b   1.000
_cell.length_c   1.000
_cell.angle_alpha   90.00
_cell.angle_beta   90.00
_cell.angle_gamma   90.00
#
_symmetry.space_group_name_H-M   'P 1'
#
loop_
_entity.id
_entity.type
_entity.pdbx_description
1 polymer ?
#
loop_
_entity_poly.entity_id
_entity_poly.type
_entity_poly.pdbx_seq_one_letter_code
_entity_poly.pdbx_strand_id
1 'polypeptide(L)' 'MYAQAKANHNQLKVTSASQAAHLVKSRFGGKVLKVSKSKGNTGYRVKLVKKNGHVVSVFVDAKTGKIKG' A
#
# COMPACT_ATOMS: atom_id res chain seq x y z
N MET A 1 12.69 -14.80 33.26
CA MET A 1 12.58 -14.77 31.78
C MET A 1 11.66 -13.60 31.41
N TYR A 2 12.18 -12.53 30.80
CA TYR A 2 11.39 -11.33 30.57
C TYR A 2 10.51 -11.47 29.32
N ALA A 3 9.22 -11.76 29.52
CA ALA A 3 8.21 -11.61 28.48
C ALA A 3 7.75 -10.15 28.47
N GLN A 4 8.11 -9.40 27.42
CA GLN A 4 7.49 -8.10 27.13
C GLN A 4 6.71 -8.20 25.82
N ALA A 5 5.55 -8.84 25.90
CA ALA A 5 4.50 -8.67 24.90
C ALA A 5 3.80 -7.33 25.17
N LYS A 6 4.24 -6.27 24.49
CA LYS A 6 3.50 -5.01 24.40
C LYS A 6 3.34 -4.64 22.93
N ALA A 7 2.28 -5.14 22.31
CA ALA A 7 1.88 -4.73 20.96
C ALA A 7 0.42 -4.28 20.96
N ASN A 8 0.11 -3.24 21.74
CA ASN A 8 -1.09 -2.42 21.56
C ASN A 8 -0.71 -1.18 20.74
N HIS A 9 -0.44 -1.38 19.45
CA HIS A 9 -0.28 -0.28 18.50
C HIS A 9 -1.22 -0.57 17.36
N ASN A 10 -2.20 0.30 17.16
CA ASN A 10 -3.21 0.23 16.09
C ASN A 10 -2.55 -0.22 14.76
N GLN A 11 -2.63 -1.52 14.47
CA GLN A 11 -1.63 -2.20 13.66
C GLN A 11 -1.96 -1.92 12.19
N LEU A 12 -1.14 -1.09 11.55
CA LEU A 12 -1.32 -0.79 10.13
C LEU A 12 -1.21 -2.10 9.34
N LYS A 13 -2.25 -2.45 8.58
CA LYS A 13 -2.21 -3.61 7.68
C LYS A 13 -1.14 -3.48 6.60
N VAL A 14 -0.89 -2.26 6.14
CA VAL A 14 0.16 -1.97 5.16
C VAL A 14 1.18 -1.03 5.79
N THR A 15 2.38 -1.54 6.03
CA THR A 15 3.44 -0.82 6.76
C THR A 15 4.54 -0.28 5.85
N SER A 16 4.60 -0.76 4.60
CA SER A 16 5.67 -0.40 3.68
C SER A 16 5.17 -0.10 2.25
N ALA A 17 5.97 0.70 1.54
CA ALA A 17 5.73 1.01 0.14
C ALA A 17 5.82 -0.24 -0.76
N SER A 18 6.71 -1.17 -0.43
CA SER A 18 6.86 -2.45 -1.13
C SER A 18 5.60 -3.32 -0.97
N GLN A 19 5.07 -3.42 0.25
CA GLN A 19 3.84 -4.14 0.51
C GLN A 19 2.65 -3.53 -0.24
N ALA A 20 2.55 -2.19 -0.28
CA ALA A 20 1.53 -1.49 -1.06
C ALA A 20 1.67 -1.77 -2.57
N ALA A 21 2.88 -1.75 -3.12
CA ALA A 21 3.14 -2.10 -4.52
C ALA A 21 2.71 -3.52 -4.84
N HIS A 22 3.02 -4.48 -3.96
CA HIS A 22 2.68 -5.89 -4.15
C HIS A 22 1.17 -6.09 -4.16
N LEU A 23 0.45 -5.49 -3.20
CA LEU A 23 -1.01 -5.52 -3.12
C LEU A 23 -1.66 -4.99 -4.41
N VAL A 24 -1.21 -3.83 -4.86
CA VAL A 24 -1.74 -3.18 -6.06
C VAL A 24 -1.41 -3.97 -7.32
N LYS A 25 -0.18 -4.48 -7.44
CA LYS A 25 0.23 -5.33 -8.57
C LYS A 25 -0.57 -6.63 -8.62
N SER A 26 -0.84 -7.26 -7.47
CA SER A 26 -1.67 -8.46 -7.38
C SER A 26 -3.11 -8.18 -7.80
N ARG A 27 -3.66 -7.02 -7.40
CA ARG A 27 -5.07 -6.67 -7.69
C ARG A 27 -5.34 -6.24 -9.13
N PHE A 28 -4.45 -5.42 -9.70
CA PHE A 28 -4.65 -4.81 -11.04
C PHE A 28 -3.74 -5.37 -12.13
N GLY A 29 -2.73 -6.18 -11.75
CA GLY A 29 -1.67 -6.61 -12.65
C GLY A 29 -0.75 -5.45 -13.07
N GLY A 30 -0.07 -5.65 -14.21
CA GLY A 30 0.78 -4.62 -14.81
C GLY A 30 2.07 -4.35 -14.05
N LYS A 31 2.65 -3.17 -14.28
CA LYS A 31 3.95 -2.76 -13.73
C LYS A 31 3.78 -1.52 -12.85
N VAL A 32 4.26 -1.61 -11.61
CA VAL A 32 4.32 -0.47 -10.71
C VAL A 32 5.46 0.45 -11.15
N LEU A 33 5.15 1.74 -11.30
CA LEU A 33 6.11 2.77 -11.70
C LEU A 33 6.66 3.51 -10.50
N LYS A 34 5.80 3.88 -9.55
CA LYS A 34 6.20 4.65 -8.37
C LYS A 34 5.26 4.41 -7.21
N VAL A 35 5.83 4.30 -6.00
CA VAL A 35 5.07 4.35 -4.75
C VAL A 35 5.46 5.61 -4.00
N SER A 36 4.48 6.30 -3.43
CA SER A 36 4.71 7.50 -2.64
C SER A 36 3.82 7.46 -1.41
N LYS A 37 4.36 7.79 -0.23
CA LYS A 37 3.53 7.99 0.96
C LYS A 37 2.60 9.18 0.74
N SER A 38 1.35 9.06 1.16
CA SER A 38 0.40 10.16 1.09
C SER A 38 0.74 11.21 2.14
N LYS A 39 0.93 12.48 1.73
CA LYS A 39 1.11 13.60 2.65
C LYS A 39 -0.27 13.97 3.21
N GLY A 40 -0.54 13.65 4.47
CA GLY A 40 -1.79 13.97 5.17
C GLY A 40 -2.72 12.79 5.45
N ASN A 41 -2.52 11.63 4.81
CA ASN A 41 -3.27 10.40 5.10
C ASN A 41 -2.33 9.24 5.41
N THR A 42 -2.70 8.39 6.36
CA THR A 42 -1.98 7.14 6.64
C THR A 42 -2.22 6.15 5.49
N GLY A 43 -1.42 6.26 4.41
CA GLY A 43 -1.59 5.47 3.20
C GLY A 43 -0.50 5.69 2.13
N TYR A 44 -0.61 4.93 1.05
CA TYR A 44 0.36 4.90 -0.05
C TYR A 44 -0.34 5.15 -1.37
N ARG A 45 0.22 6.04 -2.19
CA ARG A 45 -0.21 6.23 -3.59
C ARG A 45 0.72 5.44 -4.50
N VAL A 46 0.14 4.54 -5.27
CA VAL A 46 0.86 3.66 -6.19
C VAL A 46 0.48 4.03 -7.61
N LYS A 47 1.45 4.48 -8.39
CA LYS A 47 1.33 4.64 -9.84
C LYS A 47 1.73 3.34 -10.51
N LEU A 48 0.87 2.84 -11.40
CA LEU A 48 1.15 1.65 -12.20
C LEU A 48 0.70 1.85 -13.65
N VAL A 49 1.30 1.09 -14.55
CA VAL A 49 0.83 0.91 -15.91
C VAL A 49 0.14 -0.45 -16.01
N LYS A 50 -1.12 -0.44 -16.48
CA LYS A 50 -1.90 -1.65 -16.75
C LYS A 50 -1.35 -2.36 -18.00
N LYS A 51 -1.74 -3.62 -18.21
CA LYS A 51 -1.30 -4.40 -19.39
C LYS A 51 -1.69 -3.76 -20.73
N ASN A 52 -2.75 -2.94 -20.75
CA ASN A 52 -3.21 -2.19 -21.91
C ASN A 52 -2.46 -0.85 -22.11
N GLY A 53 -1.41 -0.57 -21.34
CA GLY A 53 -0.63 0.67 -21.43
C GLY A 53 -1.20 1.86 -20.66
N HIS A 54 -2.40 1.75 -20.07
CA HIS A 54 -3.00 2.86 -19.33
C HIS A 54 -2.33 3.02 -17.96
N VAL A 55 -1.87 4.24 -17.67
CA VAL A 55 -1.29 4.61 -16.37
C VAL A 55 -2.41 5.00 -15.41
N VAL A 56 -2.47 4.35 -14.25
CA VAL A 56 -3.42 4.68 -13.19
C VAL A 56 -2.70 4.94 -11.86
N SER A 57 -3.29 5.80 -11.04
CA SER A 57 -2.80 6.14 -9.71
C SER A 57 -3.81 5.68 -8.68
N VAL A 58 -3.49 4.63 -7.94
CA VAL A 58 -4.36 4.09 -6.88
C VAL A 58 -3.86 4.49 -5.51
N PHE A 59 -4.77 4.65 -4.57
CA PHE A 59 -4.50 4.91 -3.16
C PHE A 59 -4.73 3.65 -2.34
N VAL A 60 -3.79 3.32 -1.46
CA VAL A 60 -3.86 2.20 -0.52
C VAL A 60 -3.93 2.77 0.88
N ASP A 61 -5.02 2.48 1.58
CA ASP A 61 -5.20 2.84 2.98
C ASP A 61 -4.31 1.95 3.86
N ALA A 62 -3.42 2.54 4.65
CA ALA A 62 -2.45 1.77 5.43
C ALA A 62 -3.07 1.09 6.65
N LYS A 63 -4.20 1.61 7.16
CA LYS A 63 -4.90 1.05 8.32
C LYS A 63 -5.70 -0.19 7.93
N THR A 64 -6.43 -0.09 6.81
CA THR A 64 -7.40 -1.12 6.39
C THR A 64 -6.90 -2.01 5.25
N GLY A 65 -5.87 -1.59 4.52
CA GLY A 65 -5.42 -2.26 3.28
C GLY A 65 -6.35 -2.06 2.09
N LYS A 66 -7.40 -1.24 2.23
CA LYS A 66 -8.34 -0.97 1.14
C LYS A 66 -7.66 -0.18 0.03
N ILE A 67 -7.87 -0.62 -1.19
CA ILE A 67 -7.37 0.05 -2.40
C ILE A 67 -8.51 0.86 -3.01
N LYS A 68 -8.28 2.16 -3.21
CA LYS A 68 -9.17 3.11 -3.88
C LYS A 68 -8.51 3.51 -5.19
N GLY A 69 -9.19 3.35 -6.32
CA GLY A 69 -8.64 3.57 -7.66
C GLY A 69 -9.63 4.28 -8.56
#